data_AF-A0A1G7AZW0-F1
#
_entry.id   AF-A0A1G7AZW0-F1
#
_cell.length_a   1.000
_cell.length_b   1.000
_cell.length_c   1.000
_cell.angle_alpha   90.00
_cell.angle_beta   90.00
_cell.angle_gamma   90.00
#
_symmetry.space_group_name_H-M   'P 1'
#
loop_
_entity.id
_entity.type
_entity.pdbx_description
1 polymer ?
#
loop_
_entity_poly.entity_id
_entity_poly.type
_entity_poly.pdbx_seq_one_letter_code
_entity_poly.pdbx_strand_id
1 'polypeptide(L)'
;MLVSVLGGLLVLSLVLVNVAVLVDGPSRRERMRIPNEVGVSPGQYHDAWGATLDADGALTRVDRATSSYLTALPIGDGTEVVNGADHLAQLDRSVADLAASPARQDPAFEALHTTWTREVEQYRGSQATFLEATTEAAPVLETCNPHALPVHTPREQSSTTVLRGCGEDLDALGETGDPTLDAILAEARPYLAEWADAVEEDPAAVEAARDGYISAFVEGTARADQELDRADDPVQEARAALADYAEERSEPSR
;
A
#
# COMPACT_ATOMS: atom_id res chain seq x y z
N MET A 1 -29.75 12.86 48.42
CA MET A 1 -29.87 11.74 47.46
C MET A 1 -30.69 12.07 46.20
N LEU A 2 -31.49 13.15 46.15
CA LEU A 2 -32.28 13.49 44.95
C LEU A 2 -31.47 14.07 43.76
N VAL A 3 -30.28 14.63 43.99
CA VAL A 3 -29.49 15.32 42.94
C VAL A 3 -28.75 14.33 42.01
N SER A 4 -28.34 13.16 42.51
CA SER A 4 -27.63 12.16 41.69
C SER A 4 -28.52 11.41 40.71
N VAL A 5 -29.81 11.27 41.01
CA VAL A 5 -30.77 10.56 40.13
C VAL A 5 -31.13 11.43 38.92
N LEU A 6 -31.27 12.75 39.13
CA LEU A 6 -31.53 13.72 38.06
C LEU A 6 -30.34 13.87 37.10
N GLY A 7 -29.10 13.84 37.60
CA GLY A 7 -27.90 13.87 36.77
C GLY A 7 -27.75 12.61 35.90
N GLY A 8 -28.05 11.43 36.45
CA GLY A 8 -28.01 10.17 35.70
C GLY A 8 -29.05 10.10 34.57
N LEU A 9 -30.27 10.58 34.83
CA LEU A 9 -31.33 10.65 33.82
C LEU A 9 -30.98 11.60 32.67
N LEU A 10 -30.39 12.77 32.95
CA LEU A 10 -29.99 13.73 31.92
C LEU A 10 -28.89 13.19 31.01
N VAL A 11 -27.90 12.48 31.56
CA VAL A 11 -26.83 11.87 30.76
C VAL A 11 -27.38 10.72 29.93
N LEU A 12 -28.24 9.86 30.49
CA LEU A 12 -28.84 8.76 29.75
C LEU A 12 -29.74 9.26 28.61
N SER A 13 -30.50 10.34 28.84
CA SER A 13 -31.33 10.96 27.80
C SER A 13 -30.49 11.61 26.69
N LEU A 14 -29.35 12.23 27.03
CA LEU A 14 -28.44 12.80 26.01
C LEU A 14 -27.77 11.71 25.16
N VAL A 15 -27.43 10.57 25.76
CA VAL A 15 -26.85 9.43 25.02
C VAL A 15 -27.92 8.78 24.12
N LEU A 16 -29.15 8.59 24.61
CA LEU A 16 -30.23 8.02 23.81
C LEU A 16 -30.66 8.92 22.63
N VAL A 17 -30.63 10.26 22.81
CA VAL A 17 -30.91 11.19 21.70
C VAL A 17 -29.80 11.19 20.66
N ASN A 18 -28.52 11.09 21.08
CA ASN A 18 -27.41 10.97 20.12
C ASN A 18 -27.45 9.65 19.34
N VAL A 19 -27.84 8.55 19.99
CA VAL A 19 -27.96 7.25 19.31
C VAL A 19 -29.19 7.20 18.39
N ALA A 20 -30.31 7.81 18.77
CA ALA A 20 -31.50 7.86 17.90
C ALA A 20 -31.28 8.74 16.65
N VAL A 21 -30.50 9.84 16.77
CA VAL A 21 -30.12 10.68 15.62
C VAL A 21 -29.13 9.98 14.68
N LEU A 22 -28.44 8.92 15.13
CA LEU A 22 -27.55 8.10 14.31
C LEU A 22 -28.25 6.90 13.64
N VAL A 23 -29.48 6.56 14.00
CA VAL A 23 -30.18 5.36 13.50
C VAL A 23 -31.34 5.67 12.55
N ASP A 24 -31.94 6.86 12.61
CA ASP A 24 -32.86 7.36 11.56
C ASP A 24 -32.14 8.43 10.72
N GLY A 25 -31.13 8.01 9.98
CA GLY A 25 -30.73 8.76 8.79
C GLY A 25 -31.93 8.85 7.84
N PRO A 26 -32.15 9.98 7.14
CA PRO A 26 -33.25 10.08 6.19
C PRO A 26 -33.23 8.86 5.28
N SER A 27 -34.40 8.21 5.12
CA SER A 27 -34.51 7.02 4.29
C SER A 27 -33.86 7.29 2.93
N ARG A 28 -33.24 6.29 2.30
CA ARG A 28 -32.57 6.43 0.99
C ARG A 28 -33.44 7.09 -0.10
N ARG A 29 -34.76 7.19 0.12
CA ARG A 29 -35.75 7.85 -0.75
C ARG A 29 -36.11 9.30 -0.35
N GLU A 30 -35.74 9.76 0.84
CA GLU A 30 -36.05 11.09 1.39
C GLU A 30 -34.87 12.06 1.39
N ARG A 31 -33.68 11.64 0.93
CA ARG A 31 -32.67 12.59 0.43
C ARG A 31 -33.19 13.20 -0.86
N MET A 32 -33.99 14.24 -0.63
CA MET A 32 -34.52 15.14 -1.62
C MET A 32 -33.44 15.50 -2.63
N ARG A 33 -33.83 15.42 -3.91
CA ARG A 33 -33.42 16.31 -5.01
C ARG A 33 -32.37 17.31 -4.56
N ILE A 34 -31.10 16.99 -4.79
CA ILE A 34 -30.05 18.01 -4.77
C ILE A 34 -30.38 18.89 -5.97
N PRO A 35 -30.83 20.15 -5.78
CA PRO A 35 -30.95 21.07 -6.90
C PRO A 35 -29.56 21.19 -7.55
N ASN A 36 -29.47 21.58 -8.82
CA ASN A 36 -28.20 22.07 -9.37
C ASN A 36 -27.82 23.36 -8.61
N GLU A 37 -27.33 23.24 -7.37
CA GLU A 37 -27.14 24.36 -6.44
C GLU A 37 -25.90 25.17 -6.79
N VAL A 38 -24.99 24.59 -7.59
CA VAL A 38 -23.68 25.19 -7.88
C VAL A 38 -23.36 25.25 -9.38
N GLY A 39 -24.37 25.13 -10.24
CA GLY A 39 -24.17 25.20 -11.70
C GLY A 39 -23.46 23.99 -12.32
N VAL A 40 -23.14 22.97 -11.53
CA VAL A 40 -22.62 21.68 -12.01
C VAL A 40 -23.77 20.79 -12.48
N SER A 41 -23.65 20.24 -13.68
CA SER A 41 -24.63 19.34 -14.28
C SER A 41 -24.39 17.88 -13.88
N PRO A 42 -25.42 17.01 -13.91
CA PRO A 42 -25.26 15.58 -13.66
C PRO A 42 -24.21 14.90 -14.55
N GLY A 43 -24.09 15.34 -15.81
CA GLY A 43 -23.06 14.82 -16.74
C GLY A 43 -21.64 15.12 -16.25
N GLN A 44 -21.40 16.29 -15.63
CA GLN A 44 -20.09 16.63 -15.08
C GLN A 44 -19.76 15.81 -13.83
N TYR A 45 -20.75 15.43 -13.02
CA TYR A 45 -20.55 14.46 -11.95
C TYR A 45 -20.30 13.05 -12.48
N HIS A 46 -20.97 12.66 -13.58
CA HIS A 46 -20.72 11.39 -14.24
C HIS A 46 -19.28 11.30 -14.78
N ASP A 47 -18.78 12.37 -15.42
CA ASP A 47 -17.39 12.44 -15.89
C ASP A 47 -16.40 12.35 -14.72
N ALA A 48 -16.68 13.05 -13.61
CA ALA A 48 -15.87 12.97 -12.39
C ALA A 48 -15.86 11.54 -11.81
N TRP A 49 -17.02 10.88 -11.77
CA TRP A 49 -17.13 9.49 -11.34
C TRP A 49 -16.31 8.55 -12.23
N GLY A 50 -16.40 8.70 -13.55
CA GLY A 50 -15.56 7.95 -14.50
C GLY A 50 -14.07 8.12 -14.20
N ALA A 51 -13.60 9.35 -14.00
CA ALA A 51 -12.21 9.62 -13.65
C ALA A 51 -11.79 9.00 -12.29
N THR A 52 -12.70 8.92 -11.30
CA THR A 52 -12.42 8.19 -10.04
C THR A 52 -12.29 6.68 -10.24
N LEU A 53 -13.06 6.09 -11.14
CA LEU A 53 -12.95 4.66 -11.48
C LEU A 53 -11.66 4.36 -12.23
N ASP A 54 -11.22 5.27 -13.11
CA ASP A 54 -9.93 5.15 -13.79
C ASP A 54 -8.77 5.23 -12.79
N ALA A 55 -8.85 6.15 -11.82
CA ALA A 55 -7.88 6.26 -10.73
C ALA A 55 -7.83 4.98 -9.87
N ASP A 56 -8.98 4.42 -9.50
CA ASP A 56 -9.08 3.13 -8.79
C ASP A 56 -8.41 1.98 -9.57
N GLY A 57 -8.72 1.90 -10.87
CA GLY A 57 -8.10 0.92 -11.74
C GLY A 57 -6.59 1.06 -11.80
N ALA A 58 -6.06 2.29 -11.75
CA ALA A 58 -4.62 2.54 -11.71
C ALA A 58 -4.00 2.15 -10.35
N LEU A 59 -4.64 2.52 -9.22
CA LEU A 59 -4.21 2.14 -7.87
C LEU A 59 -4.12 0.62 -7.73
N THR A 60 -5.19 -0.10 -8.10
CA THR A 60 -5.24 -1.57 -8.06
C THR A 60 -4.13 -2.22 -8.90
N ARG A 61 -3.71 -1.58 -9.99
CA ARG A 61 -2.64 -2.10 -10.85
C ARG A 61 -1.25 -1.87 -10.26
N VAL A 62 -1.01 -0.72 -9.60
CA VAL A 62 0.23 -0.47 -8.87
C VAL A 62 0.36 -1.47 -7.72
N ASP A 63 -0.67 -1.56 -6.88
CA ASP A 63 -0.76 -2.51 -5.77
C ASP A 63 -0.46 -3.95 -6.21
N ARG A 64 -1.19 -4.45 -7.23
CA ARG A 64 -0.95 -5.79 -7.76
C ARG A 64 0.47 -5.98 -8.30
N ALA A 65 1.06 -4.98 -8.95
CA ALA A 65 2.41 -5.08 -9.47
C ALA A 65 3.43 -5.22 -8.32
N THR A 66 3.28 -4.39 -7.28
CA THR A 66 4.11 -4.42 -6.09
C THR A 66 3.96 -5.72 -5.30
N SER A 67 2.73 -6.15 -5.03
CA SER A 67 2.45 -7.41 -4.31
C SER A 67 2.91 -8.65 -5.10
N SER A 68 2.73 -8.64 -6.43
CA SER A 68 3.23 -9.74 -7.28
C SER A 68 4.75 -9.84 -7.20
N TYR A 69 5.47 -8.71 -7.22
CA TYR A 69 6.92 -8.69 -7.08
C TYR A 69 7.35 -9.26 -5.72
N LEU A 70 6.77 -8.76 -4.62
CA LEU A 70 7.10 -9.22 -3.26
C LEU A 70 6.77 -10.70 -3.05
N THR A 71 5.73 -11.22 -3.68
CA THR A 71 5.35 -12.64 -3.63
C THR A 71 6.28 -13.52 -4.47
N ALA A 72 6.76 -13.02 -5.60
CA ALA A 72 7.60 -13.78 -6.53
C ALA A 72 9.09 -13.73 -6.14
N LEU A 73 9.50 -12.66 -5.44
CA LEU A 73 10.88 -12.48 -4.99
C LEU A 73 11.39 -13.68 -4.19
N PRO A 74 10.72 -14.20 -3.14
CA PRO A 74 11.24 -15.32 -2.35
C PRO A 74 11.41 -16.64 -3.11
N ILE A 75 10.72 -16.85 -4.24
CA ILE A 75 10.83 -18.08 -5.04
C ILE A 75 11.85 -17.97 -6.18
N GLY A 76 12.56 -16.84 -6.26
CA GLY A 76 13.56 -16.58 -7.31
C GLY A 76 12.95 -16.35 -8.69
N ASP A 77 11.63 -16.14 -8.76
CA ASP A 77 10.92 -15.73 -9.96
C ASP A 77 10.78 -14.20 -9.92
N GLY A 78 11.93 -13.52 -9.85
CA GLY A 78 12.02 -12.06 -9.88
C GLY A 78 11.55 -11.55 -11.24
N THR A 79 10.25 -11.61 -11.51
CA THR A 79 9.68 -10.82 -12.59
C THR A 79 10.02 -9.38 -12.24
N GLU A 80 10.58 -8.62 -13.20
CA GLU A 80 10.68 -7.15 -13.11
C GLU A 80 9.40 -6.61 -12.49
N VAL A 81 9.43 -5.51 -11.73
CA VAL A 81 8.18 -4.91 -11.21
C VAL A 81 7.33 -4.45 -12.40
N VAL A 82 6.53 -5.37 -12.95
CA VAL A 82 6.05 -5.28 -14.33
C VAL A 82 5.18 -4.04 -14.44
N ASN A 83 5.66 -3.06 -15.18
CA ASN A 83 4.95 -1.82 -15.50
C ASN A 83 4.52 -0.98 -14.27
N GLY A 84 5.14 -1.14 -13.10
CA GLY A 84 4.79 -0.36 -11.90
C GLY A 84 4.86 1.16 -12.14
N ALA A 85 5.93 1.62 -12.79
CA ALA A 85 6.10 3.02 -13.20
C ALA A 85 5.03 3.49 -14.20
N ASP A 86 4.63 2.63 -15.15
CA ASP A 86 3.56 2.96 -16.11
C ASP A 86 2.19 3.06 -15.44
N HIS A 87 1.95 2.24 -14.40
CA HIS A 87 0.74 2.30 -13.59
C HIS A 87 0.70 3.57 -12.73
N LEU A 88 1.83 4.02 -12.17
CA LEU A 88 1.94 5.33 -11.54
C LEU A 88 1.69 6.47 -12.53
N ALA A 89 2.20 6.39 -13.76
CA ALA A 89 1.93 7.38 -14.80
C ALA A 89 0.45 7.38 -15.28
N GLN A 90 -0.27 6.26 -15.14
CA GLN A 90 -1.72 6.21 -15.35
C GLN A 90 -2.46 6.91 -14.20
N LEU A 91 -2.05 6.66 -12.96
CA LEU A 91 -2.60 7.34 -11.78
C LEU A 91 -2.42 8.86 -11.89
N ASP A 92 -1.23 9.33 -12.28
CA ASP A 92 -0.94 10.76 -12.49
C ASP A 92 -1.90 11.41 -13.51
N ARG A 93 -2.28 10.67 -14.56
CA ARG A 93 -3.24 11.16 -15.56
C ARG A 93 -4.65 11.25 -14.98
N SER A 94 -5.14 10.20 -14.34
CA SER A 94 -6.45 10.23 -13.67
C SER A 94 -6.52 11.32 -12.60
N VAL A 95 -5.39 11.58 -11.92
CA VAL A 95 -5.29 12.65 -10.94
C VAL A 95 -5.46 14.02 -11.59
N ALA A 96 -4.76 14.25 -12.71
CA ALA A 96 -4.87 15.47 -13.48
C ALA A 96 -6.28 15.69 -14.07
N ASP A 97 -6.93 14.61 -14.53
CA ASP A 97 -8.30 14.67 -15.07
C ASP A 97 -9.31 15.07 -13.98
N LEU A 98 -9.19 14.52 -12.77
CA LEU A 98 -10.00 14.93 -11.61
C LEU A 98 -9.74 16.38 -11.22
N ALA A 99 -8.48 16.82 -11.23
CA ALA A 99 -8.12 18.21 -10.94
C ALA A 99 -8.70 19.19 -11.97
N ALA A 100 -8.91 18.76 -13.21
CA ALA A 100 -9.55 19.55 -14.27
C ALA A 100 -11.09 19.48 -14.25
N SER A 101 -11.68 18.64 -13.38
CA SER A 101 -13.12 18.39 -13.37
C SER A 101 -13.95 19.64 -13.03
N PRO A 102 -14.97 19.98 -13.83
CA PRO A 102 -15.93 21.03 -13.49
C PRO A 102 -16.70 20.76 -12.20
N ALA A 103 -16.77 19.51 -11.73
CA ALA A 103 -17.42 19.16 -10.46
C ALA A 103 -16.78 19.84 -9.24
N ARG A 104 -15.51 20.25 -9.34
CA ARG A 104 -14.78 21.04 -8.32
C ARG A 104 -15.39 22.41 -8.01
N GLN A 105 -16.31 22.91 -8.84
CA GLN A 105 -17.06 24.13 -8.53
C GLN A 105 -18.00 23.94 -7.33
N ASP A 106 -18.41 22.69 -7.05
CA ASP A 106 -19.14 22.33 -5.85
C ASP A 106 -18.20 22.25 -4.63
N PRO A 107 -18.40 23.10 -3.59
CA PRO A 107 -17.52 23.12 -2.43
C PRO A 107 -17.40 21.78 -1.68
N ALA A 108 -18.47 20.96 -1.68
CA ALA A 108 -18.43 19.67 -1.03
C ALA A 108 -17.61 18.65 -1.84
N PHE A 109 -17.72 18.67 -3.18
CA PHE A 109 -16.82 17.90 -4.04
C PHE A 109 -15.36 18.36 -3.89
N GLU A 110 -15.10 19.68 -3.85
CA GLU A 110 -13.75 20.23 -3.71
C GLU A 110 -13.09 19.83 -2.38
N ALA A 111 -13.84 19.78 -1.29
CA ALA A 111 -13.34 19.32 0.00
C ALA A 111 -12.91 17.83 -0.03
N LEU A 112 -13.72 16.99 -0.67
CA LEU A 112 -13.39 15.58 -0.88
C LEU A 112 -12.17 15.42 -1.81
N HIS A 113 -12.13 16.19 -2.90
CA HIS A 113 -11.00 16.22 -3.84
C HIS A 113 -9.71 16.63 -3.15
N THR A 114 -9.73 17.66 -2.31
CA THR A 114 -8.56 18.09 -1.53
C THR A 114 -8.04 16.99 -0.62
N THR A 115 -8.94 16.24 0.02
CA THR A 115 -8.57 15.09 0.86
C THR A 115 -7.91 14.01 0.02
N TRP A 116 -8.56 13.59 -1.08
CA TRP A 116 -8.02 12.59 -1.98
C TRP A 116 -6.68 13.01 -2.62
N THR A 117 -6.50 14.28 -3.00
CA THR A 117 -5.23 14.79 -3.57
C THR A 117 -4.08 14.64 -2.58
N ARG A 118 -4.32 14.92 -1.29
CA ARG A 118 -3.30 14.74 -0.26
C ARG A 118 -2.94 13.26 -0.08
N GLU A 119 -3.94 12.38 0.01
CA GLU A 119 -3.70 10.95 0.19
C GLU A 119 -3.02 10.32 -1.02
N VAL A 120 -3.41 10.69 -2.25
CA VAL A 120 -2.79 10.16 -3.47
C VAL A 120 -1.37 10.68 -3.66
N GLU A 121 -1.05 11.92 -3.24
CA GLU A 121 0.32 12.44 -3.27
C GLU A 121 1.22 11.67 -2.30
N GLN A 122 0.72 11.39 -1.09
CA GLN A 122 1.44 10.58 -0.09
C GLN A 122 1.65 9.14 -0.59
N TYR A 123 0.58 8.49 -1.07
CA TYR A 123 0.65 7.15 -1.67
C TYR A 123 1.65 7.12 -2.84
N ARG A 124 1.55 8.07 -3.78
CA ARG A 124 2.41 8.15 -4.95
C ARG A 124 3.88 8.33 -4.56
N GLY A 125 4.15 9.17 -3.56
CA GLY A 125 5.50 9.34 -3.02
C GLY A 125 6.08 8.03 -2.50
N SER A 126 5.32 7.34 -1.63
CA SER A 126 5.74 6.06 -1.05
C SER A 126 5.96 4.98 -2.11
N GLN A 127 5.01 4.78 -3.03
CA GLN A 127 5.10 3.76 -4.07
C GLN A 127 6.21 4.07 -5.08
N ALA A 128 6.44 5.36 -5.43
CA ALA A 128 7.53 5.72 -6.31
C ALA A 128 8.90 5.43 -5.69
N THR A 129 9.08 5.77 -4.40
CA THR A 129 10.31 5.47 -3.66
C THR A 129 10.56 3.97 -3.57
N PHE A 130 9.54 3.18 -3.22
CA PHE A 130 9.65 1.72 -3.18
C PHE A 130 10.02 1.12 -4.54
N LEU A 131 9.32 1.53 -5.62
CA LEU A 131 9.58 1.02 -6.97
C LEU A 131 10.98 1.40 -7.49
N GLU A 132 11.45 2.61 -7.20
CA GLU A 132 12.80 3.05 -7.54
C GLU A 132 13.86 2.24 -6.78
N ALA A 133 13.71 2.13 -5.45
CA ALA A 133 14.63 1.40 -4.58
C ALA A 133 14.70 -0.10 -4.93
N THR A 134 13.56 -0.74 -5.17
CA THR A 134 13.51 -2.15 -5.61
C THR A 134 14.12 -2.36 -6.98
N THR A 135 13.92 -1.44 -7.93
CA THR A 135 14.54 -1.53 -9.27
C THR A 135 16.06 -1.44 -9.19
N GLU A 136 16.60 -0.55 -8.35
CA GLU A 136 18.03 -0.42 -8.11
C GLU A 136 18.61 -1.65 -7.38
N ALA A 137 17.89 -2.16 -6.38
CA ALA A 137 18.32 -3.30 -5.58
C ALA A 137 18.12 -4.67 -6.26
N ALA A 138 17.31 -4.75 -7.32
CA ALA A 138 16.92 -6.01 -7.96
C ALA A 138 18.09 -6.94 -8.31
N PRO A 139 19.20 -6.48 -8.94
CA PRO A 139 20.31 -7.37 -9.29
C PRO A 139 20.98 -8.04 -8.08
N VAL A 140 21.06 -7.32 -6.97
CA VAL A 140 21.63 -7.84 -5.72
C VAL A 140 20.64 -8.80 -5.06
N LEU A 141 19.36 -8.43 -4.99
CA LEU A 141 18.30 -9.27 -4.43
C LEU A 141 18.14 -10.60 -5.18
N GLU A 142 18.30 -10.60 -6.51
CA GLU A 142 18.31 -11.81 -7.34
C GLU A 142 19.51 -12.72 -7.02
N THR A 143 20.70 -12.13 -6.88
CA THR A 143 21.93 -12.88 -6.58
C THR A 143 21.91 -13.45 -5.16
N CYS A 144 21.36 -12.69 -4.22
CA CYS A 144 21.18 -13.05 -2.82
C CYS A 144 19.93 -13.88 -2.54
N ASN A 145 19.16 -14.20 -3.57
CA ASN A 145 17.94 -14.97 -3.41
C ASN A 145 18.23 -16.35 -2.79
N PRO A 146 17.44 -16.83 -1.82
CA PRO A 146 17.69 -18.13 -1.20
C PRO A 146 17.72 -19.31 -2.19
N HIS A 147 17.08 -19.21 -3.35
CA HIS A 147 17.13 -20.22 -4.42
C HIS A 147 18.33 -20.07 -5.36
N ALA A 148 18.92 -18.86 -5.47
CA ALA A 148 20.12 -18.61 -6.25
C ALA A 148 21.39 -18.99 -5.47
N LEU A 149 21.32 -18.94 -4.14
CA LEU A 149 22.41 -19.32 -3.26
C LEU A 149 22.64 -20.84 -3.28
N PRO A 150 23.91 -21.30 -3.21
CA PRO A 150 24.25 -22.71 -3.34
C PRO A 150 23.63 -23.55 -2.23
N VAL A 151 22.97 -24.65 -2.62
CA VAL A 151 22.53 -25.71 -1.71
C VAL A 151 23.77 -26.58 -1.41
N HIS A 152 24.32 -26.46 -0.21
CA HIS A 152 25.71 -26.78 0.14
C HIS A 152 26.29 -28.14 -0.26
N THR A 153 27.62 -28.10 -0.41
CA THR A 153 28.53 -29.12 0.13
C THR A 153 29.29 -28.53 1.33
N PRO A 154 29.34 -29.18 2.51
CA PRO A 154 30.11 -28.69 3.65
C PRO A 154 31.59 -28.46 3.33
N ARG A 155 32.19 -27.40 3.92
CA ARG A 155 33.61 -27.02 3.75
C ARG A 155 34.03 -26.67 2.32
N GLU A 156 33.08 -26.35 1.45
CA GLU A 156 33.35 -25.90 0.09
C GLU A 156 33.64 -24.40 0.07
N GLN A 157 34.89 -24.00 -0.19
CA GLN A 157 35.32 -22.60 -0.15
C GLN A 157 34.57 -21.68 -1.14
N SER A 158 34.12 -22.22 -2.27
CA SER A 158 33.25 -21.53 -3.23
C SER A 158 31.92 -21.13 -2.59
N SER A 159 31.31 -22.01 -1.78
CA SER A 159 30.02 -21.73 -1.12
C SER A 159 30.15 -20.58 -0.11
N THR A 160 31.19 -20.59 0.74
CA THR A 160 31.39 -19.47 1.68
C THR A 160 31.74 -18.16 0.97
N THR A 161 32.52 -18.20 -0.11
CA THR A 161 32.85 -17.01 -0.89
C THR A 161 31.59 -16.37 -1.48
N VAL A 162 30.65 -17.17 -1.98
CA VAL A 162 29.36 -16.69 -2.51
C VAL A 162 28.49 -16.08 -1.40
N LEU A 163 28.35 -16.76 -0.26
CA LEU A 163 27.54 -16.26 0.87
C LEU A 163 28.08 -14.95 1.43
N ARG A 164 29.41 -14.83 1.58
CA ARG A 164 30.06 -13.59 2.02
C ARG A 164 29.96 -12.48 0.98
N GLY A 165 30.16 -12.80 -0.30
CA GLY A 165 29.97 -11.84 -1.39
C GLY A 165 28.54 -11.27 -1.42
N CYS A 166 27.53 -12.13 -1.24
CA CYS A 166 26.15 -11.68 -1.10
C CYS A 166 25.95 -10.76 0.12
N GLY A 167 26.52 -11.09 1.28
CA GLY A 167 26.49 -10.20 2.45
C GLY A 167 27.13 -8.83 2.16
N GLU A 168 28.29 -8.82 1.49
CA GLU A 168 28.98 -7.59 1.07
C GLU A 168 28.15 -6.76 0.07
N ASP A 169 27.50 -7.41 -0.89
CA ASP A 169 26.64 -6.73 -1.88
C ASP A 169 25.40 -6.13 -1.21
N LEU A 170 24.78 -6.84 -0.26
CA LEU A 170 23.66 -6.30 0.54
C LEU A 170 24.11 -5.15 1.44
N ASP A 171 25.31 -5.19 2.00
CA ASP A 171 25.86 -4.08 2.77
C ASP A 171 26.20 -2.87 1.89
N ALA A 172 26.67 -3.11 0.66
CA ALA A 172 26.96 -2.07 -0.32
C ALA A 172 25.68 -1.35 -0.82
N LEU A 173 24.54 -2.05 -0.87
CA LEU A 173 23.23 -1.40 -1.08
C LEU A 173 22.89 -0.39 0.02
N GLY A 174 23.43 -0.55 1.23
CA GLY A 174 23.26 0.41 2.32
C GLY A 174 21.80 0.59 2.74
N GLU A 175 21.44 1.84 3.02
CA GLU A 175 20.05 2.30 3.11
C GLU A 175 19.59 2.66 1.69
N THR A 176 18.56 1.98 1.19
CA THR A 176 18.01 2.16 -0.16
C THR A 176 17.14 3.41 -0.28
N GLY A 177 16.89 4.08 0.84
CA GLY A 177 16.00 5.24 0.92
C GLY A 177 14.52 4.87 1.02
N ASP A 178 14.19 3.57 0.88
CA ASP A 178 12.87 3.02 1.15
C ASP A 178 12.88 2.20 2.45
N PRO A 179 12.11 2.61 3.48
CA PRO A 179 12.12 1.95 4.79
C PRO A 179 11.58 0.51 4.74
N THR A 180 10.69 0.21 3.79
CA THR A 180 10.08 -1.12 3.64
C THR A 180 11.11 -2.10 3.12
N LEU A 181 11.83 -1.74 2.05
CA LEU A 181 12.92 -2.55 1.51
C LEU A 181 14.08 -2.67 2.49
N ASP A 182 14.47 -1.58 3.15
CA ASP A 182 15.54 -1.58 4.15
C ASP A 182 15.25 -2.54 5.31
N ALA A 183 13.98 -2.66 5.73
CA ALA A 183 13.57 -3.60 6.76
C ALA A 183 13.76 -5.07 6.33
N ILE A 184 13.40 -5.42 5.09
CA ILE A 184 13.63 -6.77 4.53
C ILE A 184 15.13 -7.09 4.57
N LEU A 185 15.96 -6.17 4.06
CA LEU A 185 17.40 -6.34 3.98
C LEU A 185 18.03 -6.49 5.37
N ALA A 186 17.64 -5.65 6.33
CA ALA A 186 18.17 -5.66 7.68
C ALA A 186 17.84 -6.96 8.44
N GLU A 187 16.67 -7.56 8.21
CA GLU A 187 16.24 -8.81 8.85
C GLU A 187 16.97 -10.03 8.28
N ALA A 188 17.25 -10.05 6.98
CA ALA A 188 17.89 -11.18 6.30
C ALA A 188 19.42 -11.23 6.50
N ARG A 189 20.11 -10.08 6.60
CA ARG A 189 21.59 -9.99 6.68
C ARG A 189 22.25 -10.84 7.79
N PRO A 190 21.77 -10.83 9.05
CA PRO A 190 22.40 -11.62 10.12
C PRO A 190 22.46 -13.12 9.80
N TYR A 191 21.42 -13.65 9.14
CA TYR A 191 21.34 -15.06 8.80
C TYR A 191 22.28 -15.47 7.66
N LEU A 192 22.65 -14.56 6.75
CA LEU A 192 23.70 -14.85 5.75
C LEU A 192 25.07 -15.02 6.40
N ALA A 193 25.38 -14.20 7.39
CA ALA A 193 26.62 -14.32 8.14
C ALA A 193 26.66 -15.63 8.94
N GLU A 194 25.59 -15.95 9.67
CA GLU A 194 25.45 -17.22 10.40
C GLU A 194 25.58 -18.42 9.46
N TRP A 195 25.01 -18.32 8.26
CA TRP A 195 25.07 -19.38 7.26
C TRP A 195 26.49 -19.56 6.68
N ALA A 196 27.17 -18.45 6.35
CA ALA A 196 28.56 -18.49 5.90
C ALA A 196 29.48 -19.12 6.96
N ASP A 197 29.31 -18.74 8.22
CA ASP A 197 30.10 -19.24 9.35
C ASP A 197 29.80 -20.73 9.62
N ALA A 198 28.54 -21.16 9.54
CA ALA A 198 28.18 -22.57 9.67
C ALA A 198 28.83 -23.45 8.59
N VAL A 199 28.93 -22.97 7.34
CA VAL A 199 29.58 -23.72 6.25
C VAL A 199 31.07 -23.94 6.51
N GLU A 200 31.74 -22.96 7.15
CA GLU A 200 33.16 -23.04 7.49
C GLU A 200 33.42 -23.88 8.75
N GLU A 201 32.64 -23.66 9.81
CA GLU A 201 33.00 -24.07 11.17
C GLU A 201 32.14 -25.23 11.70
N ASP A 202 30.84 -25.24 11.41
CA ASP A 202 29.89 -26.23 11.91
C ASP A 202 28.94 -26.76 10.82
N PRO A 203 29.38 -27.76 10.04
CA PRO A 203 28.55 -28.42 9.04
C PRO A 203 27.20 -28.94 9.54
N ALA A 204 27.06 -29.23 10.84
CA ALA A 204 25.80 -29.72 11.41
C ALA A 204 24.78 -28.59 11.64
N ALA A 205 25.23 -27.33 11.69
CA ALA A 205 24.38 -26.15 11.85
C ALA A 205 23.97 -25.50 10.51
N VAL A 206 24.58 -25.90 9.39
CA VAL A 206 24.36 -25.29 8.06
C VAL A 206 22.90 -25.27 7.63
N GLU A 207 22.19 -26.38 7.82
CA GLU A 207 20.77 -26.48 7.44
C GLU A 207 19.91 -25.51 8.26
N ALA A 208 20.14 -25.43 9.57
CA ALA A 208 19.41 -24.52 10.44
C ALA A 208 19.69 -23.04 10.11
N ALA A 209 20.94 -22.68 9.80
CA ALA A 209 21.30 -21.31 9.42
C ALA A 209 20.69 -20.92 8.06
N ARG A 210 20.73 -21.83 7.07
CA ARG A 210 20.05 -21.68 5.78
C ARG A 210 18.55 -21.47 5.94
N ASP A 211 17.90 -22.32 6.74
CA ASP A 211 16.47 -22.22 6.98
C ASP A 211 16.11 -20.92 7.70
N GLY A 212 16.97 -20.45 8.61
CA GLY A 212 16.86 -19.13 9.24
C GLY A 212 16.87 -18.01 8.21
N TYR A 213 17.81 -18.02 7.26
CA TYR A 213 17.86 -17.03 6.17
C TYR A 213 16.61 -17.07 5.29
N ILE A 214 16.17 -18.26 4.88
CA ILE A 214 14.96 -18.43 4.07
C ILE A 214 13.74 -17.87 4.83
N SER A 215 13.58 -18.21 6.11
CA SER A 215 12.47 -17.73 6.93
C SER A 215 12.48 -16.22 7.06
N ALA A 216 13.63 -15.62 7.41
CA ALA A 216 13.78 -14.18 7.56
C ALA A 216 13.48 -13.43 6.25
N PHE A 217 13.97 -13.94 5.12
CA PHE A 217 13.72 -13.34 3.80
C PHE A 217 12.22 -13.40 3.43
N VAL A 218 11.58 -14.57 3.57
CA VAL A 218 10.14 -14.75 3.27
C VAL A 218 9.25 -13.93 4.20
N GLU A 219 9.56 -13.92 5.50
CA GLU A 219 8.81 -13.15 6.49
C GLU A 219 8.97 -11.65 6.27
N GLY A 220 10.17 -11.19 5.91
CA GLY A 220 10.45 -9.81 5.54
C GLY A 220 9.61 -9.36 4.34
N THR A 221 9.61 -10.11 3.24
CA THR A 221 8.81 -9.78 2.05
C THR A 221 7.30 -9.80 2.34
N ALA A 222 6.82 -10.73 3.17
CA ALA A 222 5.41 -10.78 3.55
C ALA A 222 5.01 -9.62 4.48
N ARG A 223 5.92 -9.14 5.33
CA ARG A 223 5.69 -7.96 6.17
C ARG A 223 5.64 -6.69 5.33
N ALA A 224 6.54 -6.56 4.35
CA ALA A 224 6.56 -5.46 3.40
C ALA A 224 5.25 -5.36 2.61
N ASP A 225 4.72 -6.49 2.11
CA ASP A 225 3.44 -6.56 1.41
C ASP A 225 2.30 -6.03 2.30
N GLN A 226 2.22 -6.48 3.55
CA GLN A 226 1.22 -5.99 4.51
C GLN A 226 1.38 -4.51 4.89
N GLU A 227 2.61 -3.99 4.92
CA GLU A 227 2.86 -2.58 5.24
C GLU A 227 2.42 -1.67 4.10
N LEU A 228 2.67 -2.09 2.86
CA LEU A 228 2.21 -1.38 1.66
C LEU A 228 0.69 -1.45 1.54
N ASP A 229 0.07 -2.62 1.74
CA ASP A 229 -1.40 -2.76 1.77
C ASP A 229 -2.06 -1.79 2.78
N ARG A 230 -1.49 -1.65 3.98
CA ARG A 230 -2.01 -0.73 5.00
C ARG A 230 -1.81 0.74 4.62
N ALA A 231 -0.77 1.06 3.86
CA ALA A 231 -0.54 2.41 3.36
C ALA A 231 -1.55 2.82 2.28
N ASP A 232 -2.22 1.84 1.65
CA ASP A 232 -3.21 2.07 0.61
C ASP A 232 -4.59 2.45 1.18
N ASP A 233 -4.93 2.00 2.40
CA ASP A 233 -6.25 2.24 3.02
C ASP A 233 -6.71 3.70 2.94
N PRO A 234 -5.91 4.72 3.31
CA PRO A 234 -6.36 6.11 3.28
C PRO A 234 -6.66 6.63 1.87
N VAL A 235 -5.87 6.25 0.86
CA VAL A 235 -6.12 6.68 -0.52
C VAL A 235 -7.35 5.98 -1.08
N GLN A 236 -7.60 4.72 -0.70
CA GLN A 236 -8.79 3.99 -1.11
C GLN A 236 -10.06 4.56 -0.46
N GLU A 237 -10.03 4.88 0.83
CA GLU A 237 -11.14 5.53 1.55
C GLU A 237 -11.47 6.91 0.95
N ALA A 238 -10.46 7.74 0.71
CA ALA A 238 -10.65 9.08 0.13
C ALA A 238 -11.18 9.00 -1.30
N ARG A 239 -10.68 8.06 -2.10
CA ARG A 239 -11.19 7.79 -3.46
C ARG A 239 -12.64 7.32 -3.44
N ALA A 240 -13.00 6.39 -2.55
CA ALA A 240 -14.37 5.87 -2.43
C ALA A 240 -15.35 6.98 -2.05
N ALA A 241 -14.98 7.87 -1.12
CA ALA A 241 -15.80 9.02 -0.76
C ALA A 241 -16.03 9.98 -1.95
N LEU A 242 -15.02 10.20 -2.80
CA LEU A 242 -15.17 11.01 -4.02
C LEU A 242 -16.10 10.34 -5.03
N ALA A 243 -15.91 9.03 -5.24
CA ALA A 243 -16.68 8.23 -6.20
C ALA A 243 -18.16 8.16 -5.80
N ASP A 244 -18.47 7.83 -4.54
CA ASP A 244 -19.83 7.75 -4.01
C ASP A 244 -20.57 9.09 -4.16
N TYR A 245 -19.88 10.19 -3.87
CA TYR A 245 -20.44 11.54 -3.99
C TYR A 245 -20.75 11.90 -5.45
N ALA A 246 -19.82 11.57 -6.37
CA ALA A 246 -19.99 11.81 -7.80
C ALA A 246 -21.11 10.93 -8.37
N GLU A 247 -21.18 9.66 -7.97
CA GLU A 247 -22.21 8.70 -8.40
C GLU A 247 -23.61 9.18 -7.99
N GLU A 248 -23.81 9.51 -6.70
CA GLU A 248 -25.10 9.98 -6.16
C GLU A 248 -25.62 11.20 -6.91
N ARG A 249 -24.74 12.07 -7.40
CA ARG A 249 -25.09 13.29 -8.16
C ARG A 249 -25.13 13.11 -9.67
N SER A 250 -24.64 11.99 -10.19
CA SER A 250 -24.65 11.66 -11.62
C SER A 250 -25.98 11.07 -12.09
N GLU A 251 -26.76 10.47 -11.19
CA GLU A 251 -28.04 9.86 -11.54
C GLU A 251 -29.10 10.93 -11.90
N PRO A 252 -29.69 10.88 -13.11
CA PRO A 252 -30.81 11.76 -13.43
C PRO A 252 -31.99 11.41 -12.53
N SER A 253 -32.54 12.42 -11.85
CA SER A 253 -33.70 12.28 -10.96
C SER A 253 -34.85 11.60 -11.71
N ARG A 254 -35.07 10.31 -11.47
CA ARG A 254 -36.19 9.54 -12.05
C ARG A 254 -37.53 9.95 -11.44
#